data_AF-A0A261QB61-F1
#
_entry.id   AF-A0A261QB61-F1
#
_cell.length_a   1.000
_cell.length_b   1.000
_cell.length_c   1.000
_cell.angle_alpha   90.00
_cell.angle_beta   90.00
_cell.angle_gamma   90.00
#
_symmetry.space_group_name_H-M   'P 1'
#
loop_
_entity.id
_entity.type
_entity.pdbx_description
1 polymer ?
#
loop_
_entity_poly.entity_id
_entity_poly.type
_entity_poly.pdbx_seq_one_letter_code
_entity_poly.pdbx_strand_id
1 'polypeptide(L)'
;MLQAVARDHEIASHALYHSPRHTFQMEDIRQSREILEELTGQPVTGFRMPRLQPFDRGKLRAYGFQYDASVNPTYLPGRYNLLHENPQPHVRDELIELPSSTTPLLRLPLFWLSFKNLPPALFRYWAVRTLQKRKVLMLYFHPWEFTNIQAYQLPGYVKRVDGKALLARLEKLIQTLQKQGASFMTCQEYIRTSMV
;
A
#
# COMPACT_ATOMS: atom_id res chain seq x y z
N MET A 1 18.50 -10.75 -4.24
CA MET A 1 17.72 -9.51 -4.43
C MET A 1 16.87 -9.20 -3.21
N LEU A 2 15.96 -10.09 -2.77
CA LEU A 2 15.11 -9.85 -1.59
C LEU A 2 15.91 -9.59 -0.30
N GLN A 3 16.93 -10.39 -0.02
CA GLN A 3 17.86 -10.18 1.11
C GLN A 3 18.55 -8.82 1.10
N ALA A 4 18.84 -8.26 -0.07
CA ALA A 4 19.47 -6.94 -0.17
C ALA A 4 18.46 -5.84 0.17
N VAL A 5 17.24 -5.93 -0.34
CA VAL A 5 16.14 -5.00 -0.05
C VAL A 5 15.79 -5.02 1.44
N ALA A 6 15.77 -6.21 2.06
CA ALA A 6 15.43 -6.39 3.47
C ALA A 6 16.42 -5.73 4.46
N ARG A 7 17.61 -5.31 4.01
CA ARG A 7 18.57 -4.60 4.87
C ARG A 7 18.15 -3.16 5.16
N ASP A 8 17.54 -2.52 4.16
CA ASP A 8 17.23 -1.09 4.19
C ASP A 8 15.71 -0.82 4.14
N HIS A 9 14.90 -1.85 3.90
CA HIS A 9 13.45 -1.76 3.77
C HIS A 9 12.74 -2.85 4.55
N GLU A 10 11.58 -2.48 5.11
CA GLU A 10 10.64 -3.44 5.66
C GLU A 10 10.07 -4.37 4.58
N ILE A 11 10.06 -5.67 4.87
CA ILE A 11 9.39 -6.69 4.06
C ILE A 11 8.09 -7.10 4.75
N ALA A 12 6.97 -6.95 4.04
CA ALA A 12 5.64 -7.35 4.47
C ALA A 12 5.06 -8.45 3.56
N SER A 13 4.16 -9.28 4.09
CA SER A 13 3.51 -10.34 3.33
C SER A 13 2.39 -9.81 2.45
N HIS A 14 2.31 -10.34 1.23
CA HIS A 14 1.20 -10.13 0.31
C HIS A 14 0.52 -11.45 -0.08
N ALA A 15 0.45 -12.39 0.87
CA ALA A 15 0.08 -13.80 0.66
C ALA A 15 0.96 -14.53 -0.38
N LEU A 16 0.80 -15.85 -0.48
CA LEU A 16 1.65 -16.67 -1.34
C LEU A 16 1.35 -16.46 -2.83
N TYR A 17 0.07 -16.26 -3.18
CA TYR A 17 -0.38 -16.18 -4.56
C TYR A 17 -1.17 -14.90 -4.84
N HIS A 18 -0.86 -14.25 -5.96
CA HIS A 18 -1.59 -13.10 -6.49
C HIS A 18 -2.38 -13.44 -7.78
N SER A 19 -2.40 -14.72 -8.20
CA SER A 19 -3.03 -15.16 -9.45
C SER A 19 -4.55 -15.33 -9.32
N PRO A 20 -5.38 -14.86 -10.27
CA PRO A 20 -6.84 -15.11 -10.25
C PRO A 20 -7.21 -16.58 -10.40
N ARG A 21 -6.27 -17.41 -10.86
CA ARG A 21 -6.47 -18.84 -11.06
C ARG A 21 -6.27 -19.65 -9.78
N HIS A 22 -5.72 -19.03 -8.74
CA HIS A 22 -5.53 -19.66 -7.44
C HIS A 22 -6.72 -19.40 -6.54
N THR A 23 -7.29 -20.47 -5.98
CA THR A 23 -8.31 -20.37 -4.93
C THR A 23 -7.61 -20.08 -3.61
N PHE A 24 -7.80 -18.87 -3.10
CA PHE A 24 -7.19 -18.43 -1.86
C PHE A 24 -7.53 -19.35 -0.68
N GLN A 25 -6.51 -19.66 0.10
CA GLN A 25 -6.62 -20.36 1.38
C GLN A 25 -5.99 -19.50 2.47
N MET A 26 -6.54 -19.51 3.68
CA MET A 26 -5.95 -18.78 4.81
C MET A 26 -4.49 -19.17 5.09
N GLU A 27 -4.13 -20.39 4.71
CA GLU A 27 -2.79 -20.94 4.83
C GLU A 27 -1.78 -20.26 3.89
N ASP A 28 -2.22 -19.70 2.76
CA ASP A 28 -1.38 -18.90 1.86
C ASP A 28 -0.75 -17.68 2.55
N ILE A 29 -1.43 -17.15 3.59
CA ILE A 29 -0.94 -16.04 4.39
C ILE A 29 0.23 -16.52 5.27
N ARG A 30 0.03 -17.62 6.02
CA ARG A 30 1.05 -18.18 6.92
C ARG A 30 2.28 -18.60 6.15
N GLN A 31 2.11 -19.37 5.06
CA GLN A 31 3.22 -19.84 4.22
C GLN A 31 4.03 -18.68 3.64
N SER A 32 3.37 -17.62 3.16
CA SER A 32 4.06 -16.44 2.65
C SER A 32 4.92 -15.78 3.71
N ARG A 33 4.41 -15.64 4.94
CA ARG A 33 5.17 -15.09 6.06
C ARG A 33 6.44 -15.91 6.32
N GLU A 34 6.29 -17.22 6.49
CA GLU A 34 7.38 -18.13 6.83
C GLU A 34 8.48 -18.14 5.77
N ILE A 35 8.10 -18.20 4.48
CA ILE A 35 9.06 -18.15 3.36
C ILE A 35 9.80 -16.81 3.35
N LEU A 36 9.10 -15.70 3.57
CA LEU A 36 9.74 -14.38 3.59
C LEU A 36 10.70 -14.23 4.79
N GLU A 37 10.33 -14.74 5.97
CA GLU A 37 11.19 -14.74 7.16
C GLU A 37 12.42 -15.62 6.94
N GLU A 38 12.26 -16.83 6.38
CA GLU A 38 13.38 -17.72 6.02
C GLU A 38 14.33 -17.06 5.02
N LEU A 39 13.80 -16.45 3.96
CA LEU A 39 14.62 -15.83 2.91
C LEU A 39 15.35 -14.57 3.39
N THR A 40 14.73 -13.79 4.28
CA THR A 40 15.25 -12.47 4.70
C THR A 40 16.02 -12.51 6.02
N GLY A 41 15.77 -13.52 6.87
CA GLY A 41 16.24 -13.57 8.25
C GLY A 41 15.64 -12.47 9.14
N GLN A 42 14.56 -11.80 8.70
CA GLN A 42 13.90 -10.72 9.40
C GLN A 42 12.44 -11.09 9.72
N PRO A 43 11.86 -10.62 10.83
CA PRO A 43 10.45 -10.85 11.13
C PRO A 43 9.55 -10.14 10.12
N VAL A 44 8.49 -10.81 9.68
CA VAL A 44 7.48 -10.26 8.77
C VAL A 44 6.21 -10.00 9.57
N THR A 45 6.03 -8.73 9.97
CA THR A 45 4.95 -8.31 10.88
C THR A 45 3.79 -7.64 10.16
N GLY A 46 3.97 -7.26 8.90
CA GLY A 46 2.97 -6.60 8.07
C GLY A 46 2.27 -7.52 7.09
N PHE A 47 0.96 -7.30 6.90
CA PHE A 47 0.17 -7.97 5.88
C PHE A 47 -0.57 -6.99 4.98
N ARG A 48 -0.73 -7.35 3.70
CA ARG A 48 -1.68 -6.73 2.79
C ARG A 48 -2.33 -7.80 1.94
N MET A 49 -3.64 -7.76 1.79
CA MET A 49 -4.40 -8.75 1.04
C MET A 49 -4.31 -8.49 -0.47
N PRO A 50 -3.90 -9.49 -1.29
CA PRO A 50 -4.05 -9.45 -2.73
C PRO A 50 -5.46 -9.07 -3.15
N ARG A 51 -5.55 -8.06 -4.02
CA ARG A 51 -6.81 -7.65 -4.66
C ARG A 51 -7.93 -7.26 -3.70
N LEU A 52 -7.63 -7.02 -2.42
CA LEU A 52 -8.60 -6.66 -1.38
C LEU A 52 -9.73 -7.69 -1.26
N GLN A 53 -9.44 -8.97 -1.52
CA GLN A 53 -10.45 -10.01 -1.37
C GLN A 53 -10.85 -10.17 0.11
N PRO A 54 -12.11 -10.52 0.43
CA PRO A 54 -12.51 -10.82 1.80
C PRO A 54 -11.67 -11.97 2.38
N PHE A 55 -11.27 -11.83 3.63
CA PHE A 55 -10.53 -12.85 4.37
C PHE A 55 -10.78 -12.70 5.88
N ASP A 56 -10.50 -13.76 6.63
CA ASP A 56 -10.63 -13.75 8.08
C ASP A 56 -9.43 -13.04 8.73
N ARG A 57 -9.63 -11.76 9.06
CA ARG A 57 -8.60 -10.91 9.70
C ARG A 57 -8.23 -11.39 11.09
N GLY A 58 -9.14 -12.06 11.81
CA GLY A 58 -8.89 -12.54 13.16
C GLY A 58 -7.73 -13.54 13.22
N LYS A 59 -7.43 -14.22 12.10
CA LYS A 59 -6.29 -15.14 12.01
C LYS A 59 -4.95 -14.46 11.81
N LEU A 60 -4.89 -13.20 11.36
CA LEU A 60 -3.62 -12.51 11.14
C LEU A 60 -2.80 -12.44 12.43
N ARG A 61 -3.45 -12.13 13.55
CA ARG A 61 -2.78 -12.08 14.85
C ARG A 61 -2.22 -13.44 15.26
N ALA A 62 -3.01 -14.51 15.07
CA ALA A 62 -2.57 -15.88 15.34
C ALA A 62 -1.38 -16.31 14.46
N TYR A 63 -1.26 -15.76 13.26
CA TYR A 63 -0.11 -15.95 12.37
C TYR A 63 1.04 -14.99 12.64
N GLY A 64 1.04 -14.23 13.74
CA GLY A 64 2.16 -13.38 14.16
C GLY A 64 2.22 -12.00 13.52
N PHE A 65 1.22 -11.61 12.72
CA PHE A 65 1.16 -10.24 12.19
C PHE A 65 0.82 -9.23 13.30
N GLN A 66 1.30 -8.01 13.10
CA GLN A 66 1.06 -6.85 13.98
C GLN A 66 0.16 -5.81 13.30
N TYR A 67 0.18 -5.74 11.97
CA TYR A 67 -0.64 -4.79 11.23
C TYR A 67 -1.17 -5.31 9.89
N ASP A 68 -2.27 -4.72 9.44
CA ASP A 68 -2.95 -4.96 8.17
C ASP A 68 -3.09 -3.67 7.36
N ALA A 69 -2.60 -3.67 6.12
CA ALA A 69 -2.70 -2.57 5.16
C ALA A 69 -3.67 -2.88 4.00
N SER A 70 -4.68 -3.72 4.23
CA SER A 70 -5.65 -4.18 3.22
C SER A 70 -6.83 -3.26 2.98
N VAL A 71 -7.01 -2.18 3.76
CA VAL A 71 -8.18 -1.32 3.63
C VAL A 71 -7.92 -0.13 2.71
N ASN A 72 -8.85 0.06 1.78
CA ASN A 72 -8.90 1.21 0.89
C ASN A 72 -10.22 1.95 1.12
N PRO A 73 -10.26 2.98 1.98
CA PRO A 73 -11.48 3.63 2.45
C PRO A 73 -12.03 4.61 1.40
N THR A 74 -12.44 4.08 0.24
CA THR A 74 -12.93 4.79 -0.94
C THR A 74 -14.07 4.01 -1.59
N TYR A 75 -14.84 4.70 -2.42
CA TYR A 75 -15.70 4.08 -3.42
C TYR A 75 -14.94 3.98 -4.75
N LEU A 76 -14.95 2.79 -5.35
CA LEU A 76 -14.42 2.56 -6.70
C LEU A 76 -15.51 1.88 -7.53
N PRO A 77 -16.18 2.61 -8.45
CA PRO A 77 -17.28 2.09 -9.25
C PRO A 77 -16.93 0.77 -9.95
N GLY A 78 -17.84 -0.21 -9.84
CA GLY A 78 -17.65 -1.54 -10.43
C GLY A 78 -16.62 -2.44 -9.72
N ARG A 79 -16.04 -2.01 -8.58
CA ARG A 79 -15.12 -2.84 -7.78
C ARG A 79 -15.54 -3.00 -6.33
N TYR A 80 -15.66 -1.91 -5.57
CA TYR A 80 -16.02 -1.97 -4.15
C TYR A 80 -16.47 -0.60 -3.62
N ASN A 81 -17.18 -0.62 -2.48
CA ASN A 81 -17.54 0.57 -1.71
C ASN A 81 -17.14 0.39 -0.25
N LEU A 82 -16.03 1.03 0.13
CA LEU A 82 -15.50 1.01 1.50
C LEU A 82 -15.52 2.41 2.12
N LEU A 83 -16.50 3.26 1.75
CA LEU A 83 -16.63 4.60 2.34
C LEU A 83 -16.96 4.59 3.83
N HIS A 84 -17.53 3.48 4.33
CA HIS A 84 -17.84 3.25 5.74
C HIS A 84 -16.61 2.92 6.58
N GLU A 85 -15.50 2.51 5.97
CA GLU A 85 -14.28 2.14 6.69
C GLU A 85 -13.56 3.36 7.26
N ASN A 86 -12.90 3.15 8.41
CA ASN A 86 -12.13 4.21 9.05
C ASN A 86 -10.90 4.55 8.18
N PRO A 87 -10.72 5.83 7.82
CA PRO A 87 -9.64 6.26 6.95
C PRO A 87 -8.29 6.52 7.63
N GLN A 88 -8.25 6.45 8.95
CA GLN A 88 -7.08 6.73 9.78
C GLN A 88 -6.54 5.40 10.30
N PRO A 89 -5.22 5.32 10.56
CA PRO A 89 -4.64 4.27 11.37
C PRO A 89 -5.39 4.11 12.68
N HIS A 90 -5.76 2.87 13.00
CA HIS A 90 -6.50 2.53 14.21
C HIS A 90 -6.28 1.08 14.59
N VAL A 91 -6.58 0.73 15.83
CA VAL A 91 -6.58 -0.66 16.28
C VAL A 91 -7.97 -1.25 16.05
N ARG A 92 -8.03 -2.43 15.46
CA ARG A 92 -9.25 -3.25 15.28
C ARG A 92 -8.88 -4.70 15.57
N ASP A 93 -9.62 -5.36 16.46
CA ASP A 93 -9.43 -6.76 16.82
C ASP A 93 -7.96 -7.10 17.17
N GLU A 94 -7.35 -6.25 18.03
CA GLU A 94 -5.94 -6.35 18.48
C GLU A 94 -4.87 -6.23 17.36
N LEU A 95 -5.29 -5.87 16.15
CA LEU A 95 -4.42 -5.62 15.01
C LEU A 95 -4.43 -4.14 14.64
N ILE A 96 -3.28 -3.60 14.26
CA ILE A 96 -3.21 -2.23 13.75
C ILE A 96 -3.62 -2.23 12.29
N GLU A 97 -4.68 -1.51 11.95
CA GLU A 97 -5.06 -1.28 10.56
C GLU A 97 -4.39 -0.01 10.05
N LEU A 98 -3.73 -0.11 8.89
CA LEU A 98 -3.10 1.01 8.17
C LEU A 98 -3.78 1.23 6.82
N PRO A 99 -4.90 1.98 6.76
CA PRO A 99 -5.63 2.19 5.52
C PRO A 99 -4.82 2.97 4.47
N SER A 100 -4.95 2.62 3.19
CA SER A 100 -4.40 3.42 2.10
C SER A 100 -5.04 4.81 2.11
N SER A 101 -4.23 5.85 1.88
CA SER A 101 -4.71 7.22 2.00
C SER A 101 -5.67 7.64 0.88
N THR A 102 -6.67 8.43 1.29
CA THR A 102 -7.68 9.01 0.43
C THR A 102 -7.84 10.49 0.77
N THR A 103 -8.41 11.29 -0.13
CA THR A 103 -8.64 12.71 0.17
C THR A 103 -9.56 12.87 1.39
N PRO A 104 -9.41 13.92 2.22
CA PRO A 104 -10.12 13.98 3.50
C PRO A 104 -11.63 14.21 3.41
N LEU A 105 -12.12 14.77 2.30
CA LEU A 105 -13.54 15.12 2.11
C LEU A 105 -14.24 14.07 1.25
N LEU A 106 -13.80 13.93 0.00
CA LEU A 106 -14.47 13.10 -1.00
C LEU A 106 -13.98 11.65 -1.02
N ARG A 107 -13.03 11.28 -0.16
CA ARG A 107 -12.42 9.95 -0.13
C ARG A 107 -11.83 9.50 -1.46
N LEU A 108 -11.42 10.44 -2.32
CA LEU A 108 -10.79 10.09 -3.60
C LEU A 108 -9.48 9.34 -3.35
N PRO A 109 -9.20 8.22 -4.05
CA PRO A 109 -8.02 7.42 -3.79
C PRO A 109 -6.75 8.19 -4.14
N LEU A 110 -5.73 8.10 -3.29
CA LEU A 110 -4.41 8.67 -3.56
C LEU A 110 -3.39 7.59 -3.98
N PHE A 111 -3.86 6.46 -4.51
CA PHE A 111 -3.01 5.34 -4.87
C PHE A 111 -3.27 4.85 -6.30
N TRP A 112 -2.33 4.08 -6.84
CA TRP A 112 -2.41 3.39 -8.13
C TRP A 112 -2.88 4.29 -9.30
N LEU A 113 -4.08 4.08 -9.83
CA LEU A 113 -4.57 4.78 -11.03
C LEU A 113 -4.71 6.30 -10.84
N SER A 114 -5.01 6.77 -9.64
CA SER A 114 -5.10 8.21 -9.36
C SER A 114 -3.77 8.91 -9.58
N PHE A 115 -2.68 8.30 -9.11
CA PHE A 115 -1.34 8.86 -9.27
C PHE A 115 -0.92 8.95 -10.75
N LYS A 116 -1.32 7.95 -11.54
CA LYS A 116 -1.03 7.93 -12.98
C LYS A 116 -1.85 8.94 -13.78
N ASN A 117 -3.14 9.04 -13.47
CA ASN A 117 -4.10 9.67 -14.37
C ASN A 117 -4.51 11.08 -13.98
N LEU A 118 -4.41 11.45 -12.71
CA LEU A 118 -4.67 12.83 -12.29
C LEU A 118 -3.55 13.77 -12.77
N PRO A 119 -3.86 15.06 -13.01
CA PRO A 119 -2.85 16.07 -13.20
C PRO A 119 -1.81 16.03 -12.07
N PRO A 120 -0.50 15.96 -12.35
CA PRO A 120 0.51 15.78 -11.29
C PRO A 120 0.48 16.85 -10.20
N ALA A 121 0.16 18.10 -10.56
CA ALA A 121 0.03 19.20 -9.59
C ALA A 121 -1.16 18.98 -8.65
N LEU A 122 -2.30 18.53 -9.17
CA LEU A 122 -3.49 18.24 -8.38
C LEU A 122 -3.26 17.08 -7.41
N PHE A 123 -2.62 15.99 -7.88
CA PHE A 123 -2.27 14.87 -7.01
C PHE A 123 -1.37 15.32 -5.86
N ARG A 124 -0.30 16.07 -6.15
CA ARG A 124 0.61 16.58 -5.11
C ARG A 124 -0.10 17.48 -4.12
N TYR A 125 -0.98 18.38 -4.60
CA TYR A 125 -1.80 19.22 -3.73
C TYR A 125 -2.63 18.37 -2.77
N TRP A 126 -3.35 17.37 -3.27
CA TRP A 126 -4.16 16.48 -2.42
C TRP A 126 -3.33 15.62 -1.48
N ALA A 127 -2.17 15.14 -1.91
CA ALA A 127 -1.25 14.40 -1.04
C ALA A 127 -0.79 15.26 0.14
N VAL A 128 -0.36 16.49 -0.12
CA VAL A 128 0.06 17.45 0.93
C VAL A 128 -1.10 17.80 1.86
N ARG A 129 -2.27 18.12 1.31
CA ARG A 129 -3.47 18.44 2.12
C ARG A 129 -3.91 17.25 2.98
N THR A 130 -3.80 16.05 2.45
CA THR A 130 -4.11 14.81 3.19
C THR A 130 -3.12 14.62 4.32
N LEU A 131 -1.82 14.71 4.06
CA LEU A 131 -0.78 14.63 5.09
C LEU A 131 -0.98 15.69 6.20
N GLN A 132 -1.24 16.95 5.83
CA GLN A 132 -1.46 18.03 6.79
C GLN A 132 -2.67 17.79 7.71
N LYS A 133 -3.77 17.28 7.14
CA LYS A 133 -5.03 17.06 7.85
C LYS A 133 -5.06 15.75 8.64
N ARG A 134 -4.48 14.67 8.10
CA ARG A 134 -4.52 13.33 8.68
C ARG A 134 -3.27 12.94 9.47
N LYS A 135 -2.17 13.71 9.32
CA LYS A 135 -0.83 13.47 9.91
C LYS A 135 -0.11 12.22 9.41
N VAL A 136 -0.74 11.45 8.51
CA VAL A 136 -0.18 10.26 7.88
C VAL A 136 -0.58 10.23 6.41
N LEU A 137 0.29 9.68 5.56
CA LEU A 137 0.06 9.51 4.14
C LEU A 137 0.59 8.13 3.69
N MET A 138 -0.31 7.17 3.56
CA MET A 138 -0.06 5.81 3.11
C MET A 138 -0.34 5.68 1.61
N LEU A 139 0.72 5.55 0.81
CA LEU A 139 0.65 5.35 -0.64
C LEU A 139 1.26 4.00 -1.01
N TYR A 140 0.81 3.40 -2.11
CA TYR A 140 1.42 2.19 -2.64
C TYR A 140 1.53 2.25 -4.17
N PHE A 141 2.55 1.58 -4.69
CA PHE A 141 2.90 1.54 -6.11
C PHE A 141 3.35 0.12 -6.47
N HIS A 142 3.23 -0.26 -7.74
CA HIS A 142 3.77 -1.54 -8.19
C HIS A 142 5.08 -1.34 -8.97
N PRO A 143 6.15 -2.12 -8.70
CA PRO A 143 7.44 -1.96 -9.37
C PRO A 143 7.37 -2.04 -10.90
N TRP A 144 6.49 -2.89 -11.45
CA TRP A 144 6.32 -3.05 -12.90
C TRP A 144 5.76 -1.79 -13.58
N GLU A 145 5.19 -0.84 -12.85
CA GLU A 145 4.72 0.42 -13.43
C GLU A 145 5.87 1.37 -13.79
N PHE A 146 7.05 1.15 -13.21
CA PHE A 146 8.27 1.93 -13.44
C PHE A 146 9.18 1.33 -14.50
N THR A 147 8.72 0.30 -15.22
CA THR A 147 9.38 -0.24 -16.40
C THR A 147 8.61 0.15 -17.67
N ASN A 148 9.20 -0.07 -18.85
CA ASN A 148 8.49 0.13 -20.10
C ASN A 148 7.48 -1.01 -20.29
N ILE A 149 6.19 -0.68 -20.19
CA ILE A 149 5.09 -1.63 -20.33
C ILE A 149 4.27 -1.42 -21.60
N GLN A 150 4.74 -0.57 -22.53
CA GLN A 150 4.01 -0.22 -23.74
C GLN A 150 3.67 -1.44 -24.62
N ALA A 151 4.55 -2.44 -24.63
CA ALA A 151 4.40 -3.67 -25.41
C ALA A 151 3.27 -4.61 -24.92
N TYR A 152 2.79 -4.46 -23.68
CA TYR A 152 1.77 -5.36 -23.11
C TYR A 152 0.35 -4.93 -23.51
N GLN A 153 -0.57 -5.87 -23.66
CA GLN A 153 -1.98 -5.59 -23.95
C GLN A 153 -2.73 -5.18 -22.68
N LEU A 154 -2.51 -3.94 -22.24
CA LEU A 154 -3.15 -3.35 -21.06
C LEU A 154 -4.00 -2.13 -21.45
N PRO A 155 -5.03 -1.77 -20.66
CA PRO A 155 -5.82 -0.57 -20.91
C PRO A 155 -4.97 0.70 -20.96
N GLY A 156 -5.36 1.67 -21.79
CA GLY A 156 -4.59 2.90 -21.99
C GLY A 156 -4.32 3.68 -20.70
N TYR A 157 -5.29 3.75 -19.79
CA TYR A 157 -5.14 4.41 -18.48
C TYR A 157 -4.13 3.72 -17.54
N VAL A 158 -3.71 2.48 -17.84
CA VAL A 158 -2.65 1.75 -17.12
C VAL A 158 -1.28 2.01 -17.74
N LYS A 159 -1.18 2.12 -19.07
CA LYS A 159 0.11 2.27 -19.78
C LYS A 159 0.50 3.71 -20.12
N ARG A 160 -0.44 4.66 -20.16
CA ARG A 160 -0.20 6.04 -20.65
C ARG A 160 0.98 6.74 -19.99
N VAL A 161 1.24 6.45 -18.71
CA VAL A 161 2.37 6.98 -17.95
C VAL A 161 3.06 5.82 -17.24
N ASP A 162 4.25 5.44 -17.70
CA ASP A 162 5.04 4.33 -17.18
C ASP A 162 6.53 4.67 -17.17
N GLY A 163 7.37 3.69 -16.79
CA GLY A 163 8.81 3.80 -16.94
C GLY A 163 9.42 5.00 -16.22
N LYS A 164 10.37 5.64 -16.90
CA LYS A 164 11.07 6.85 -16.44
C LYS A 164 10.11 8.03 -16.21
N ALA A 165 9.02 8.14 -16.99
CA ALA A 165 8.06 9.22 -16.82
C ALA A 165 7.28 9.09 -15.51
N LEU A 166 6.89 7.86 -15.14
CA LEU A 166 6.25 7.60 -13.85
C LEU A 166 7.24 7.75 -12.68
N LEU A 167 8.48 7.31 -12.86
CA LEU A 167 9.55 7.50 -11.86
C LEU A 167 9.79 8.98 -11.56
N ALA A 168 9.94 9.83 -12.59
CA ALA A 168 10.11 11.27 -12.42
C ALA A 168 8.92 11.93 -11.70
N ARG A 169 7.70 11.41 -11.89
CA ARG A 169 6.53 11.87 -11.13
C ARG A 169 6.63 11.50 -9.65
N LEU A 170 7.11 10.30 -9.33
CA LEU A 170 7.28 9.83 -7.95
C LEU A 170 8.37 10.64 -7.24
N GLU A 171 9.51 10.85 -7.90
CA GLU A 171 10.59 11.71 -7.39
C GLU A 171 10.07 13.12 -7.09
N LYS A 172 9.26 13.69 -7.98
CA LYS A 172 8.68 15.02 -7.75
C LYS A 172 7.72 15.05 -6.56
N LEU A 173 6.94 13.98 -6.37
CA LEU A 173 6.06 13.84 -5.20
C LEU A 173 6.89 13.77 -3.90
N ILE A 174 7.93 12.94 -3.87
CA ILE A 174 8.84 12.80 -2.72
C ILE A 174 9.45 14.16 -2.38
N GLN A 175 10.02 14.86 -3.36
CA GLN A 175 10.59 16.20 -3.18
C GLN A 175 9.55 17.21 -2.64
N THR A 176 8.31 17.18 -3.15
CA THR A 176 7.25 18.05 -2.64
C THR A 176 6.93 17.74 -1.19
N LEU A 177 6.83 16.47 -0.80
CA LEU A 177 6.56 16.07 0.58
C LEU A 177 7.72 16.44 1.52
N GLN A 178 8.97 16.23 1.10
CA GLN A 178 10.16 16.65 1.86
C GLN A 178 10.15 18.17 2.12
N LYS A 179 9.80 18.98 1.11
CA LYS A 179 9.66 20.44 1.27
C LYS A 179 8.53 20.86 2.22
N GLN A 180 7.60 19.96 2.52
CA GLN A 180 6.54 20.17 3.53
C GLN A 180 6.95 19.64 4.91
N GLY A 181 8.20 19.20 5.09
CA GLY A 181 8.69 18.64 6.35
C GLY A 181 8.21 17.21 6.62
N ALA A 182 7.81 16.46 5.58
CA ALA A 182 7.38 15.08 5.75
C ALA A 182 8.57 14.15 6.05
N SER A 183 8.42 13.31 7.06
CA SER A 183 9.31 12.18 7.32
C SER A 183 8.84 10.94 6.55
N PHE A 184 9.79 10.15 6.07
CA PHE A 184 9.54 8.87 5.41
C PHE A 184 10.03 7.76 6.33
N MET A 185 9.17 6.78 6.58
CA MET A 185 9.44 5.70 7.52
C MET A 185 8.74 4.42 7.05
N THR A 186 9.20 3.29 7.56
CA THR A 186 8.55 1.98 7.44
C THR A 186 7.22 1.97 8.21
N CYS A 187 6.36 0.99 7.92
CA CYS A 187 5.10 0.83 8.67
C CYS A 187 5.40 0.47 10.13
N GLN A 188 6.39 -0.38 10.36
CA GLN A 188 6.86 -0.73 11.71
C GLN A 188 7.36 0.48 12.50
N GLU A 189 8.17 1.36 11.90
CA GLU A 189 8.62 2.58 12.56
C GLU A 189 7.46 3.52 12.88
N TYR A 190 6.50 3.68 11.96
CA TYR A 190 5.30 4.48 12.20
C TYR A 190 4.51 3.95 13.39
N ILE A 191 4.27 2.62 13.42
CA ILE A 191 3.56 1.96 14.52
C ILE A 191 4.27 2.21 15.85
N ARG A 192 5.58 1.97 15.92
CA ARG A 192 6.36 2.11 17.17
C ARG A 192 6.40 3.55 17.69
N THR A 193 6.33 4.55 16.81
CA THR A 193 6.49 5.95 17.18
C THR A 193 5.18 6.71 17.36
N SER A 194 4.08 6.20 16.79
CA SER A 194 2.81 6.94 16.69
C SER A 194 1.60 6.17 17.19
N MET A 195 1.70 4.86 17.44
CA MET A 195 0.56 3.99 17.80
C MET A 195 0.77 3.15 19.06
N VAL A 196 2.01 2.97 19.49
CA VAL A 196 2.42 2.34 20.76
C VAL A 196 2.89 3.44 21.70
#